data_AF-A0A842KYA5-F1
#
_entry.id   AF-A0A842KYA5-F1
#
_cell.length_a   1.000
_cell.length_b   1.000
_cell.length_c   1.000
_cell.angle_alpha   90.00
_cell.angle_beta   90.00
_cell.angle_gamma   90.00
#
_symmetry.space_group_name_H-M   'P 1'
#
loop_
_entity.id
_entity.type
_entity.pdbx_description
1 polymer ?
#
loop_
_entity_poly.entity_id
_entity_poly.type
_entity_poly.pdbx_seq_one_letter_code
_entity_poly.pdbx_strand_id
1 'polypeptide(L)'
;MEIVLYVEQKNFEKLKQKLFGDNIVSRANLLTHEASSFGRQGGFYIRVLGDEDECKRAIVLSKDLGVEVTGEERETVLAKLNEEGERSLEGFGGIFG
;
A
#
# COMPACT_ATOMS: atom_id res chain seq x y z
N MET A 1 4.94 -6.40 -11.13
CA MET A 1 4.73 -4.94 -11.16
C MET A 1 4.53 -4.46 -9.74
N GLU A 2 4.86 -3.21 -9.43
CA GLU A 2 4.56 -2.63 -8.12
C GLU A 2 4.09 -1.19 -8.24
N ILE A 3 3.08 -0.85 -7.44
CA ILE A 3 2.54 0.51 -7.35
C ILE A 3 2.40 0.93 -5.88
N VAL A 4 2.36 2.24 -5.66
CA VAL A 4 2.15 2.82 -4.33
C VAL A 4 0.97 3.77 -4.42
N LEU A 5 0.03 3.61 -3.49
CA LEU A 5 -1.14 4.47 -3.36
C LEU A 5 -1.03 5.24 -2.05
N TYR A 6 -1.34 6.53 -2.07
CA TYR A 6 -1.53 7.33 -0.86
C TYR A 6 -3.02 7.54 -0.62
N VAL A 7 -3.46 7.35 0.62
CA VAL A 7 -4.83 7.56 1.03
C VAL A 7 -4.88 8.32 2.34
N GLU A 8 -5.74 9.33 2.41
CA GLU A 8 -5.97 10.07 3.65
C GLU A 8 -6.57 9.16 4.72
N GLN A 9 -6.27 9.42 5.99
CA GLN A 9 -6.70 8.57 7.10
C GLN A 9 -8.22 8.35 7.15
N LYS A 10 -9.02 9.35 6.77
CA LYS A 10 -10.49 9.26 6.69
C LYS A 10 -11.01 8.24 5.67
N ASN A 11 -10.23 7.97 4.62
CA ASN A 11 -10.58 7.07 3.52
C ASN A 11 -9.84 5.73 3.59
N PHE A 12 -8.85 5.60 4.50
CA PHE A 12 -7.99 4.42 4.59
C PHE A 12 -8.77 3.13 4.79
N GLU A 13 -9.64 3.07 5.81
CA GLU A 13 -10.44 1.86 6.09
C GLU A 13 -11.34 1.47 4.91
N LYS A 14 -11.98 2.44 4.25
CA LYS A 14 -12.78 2.19 3.05
C LYS A 14 -11.93 1.64 1.91
N LEU A 15 -10.76 2.24 1.66
CA LEU A 15 -9.90 1.79 0.57
C LEU A 15 -9.33 0.41 0.86
N LYS A 16 -8.88 0.18 2.09
CA LYS A 16 -8.41 -1.12 2.57
C LYS A 16 -9.47 -2.19 2.36
N GLN A 17 -10.70 -1.97 2.80
CA GLN A 17 -11.79 -2.93 2.57
C GLN A 17 -12.06 -3.18 1.08
N LYS A 18 -11.99 -2.15 0.22
CA LYS A 18 -12.14 -2.33 -1.23
C LYS A 18 -11.02 -3.16 -1.86
N LEU A 19 -9.76 -2.91 -1.47
CA LEU A 19 -8.60 -3.61 -2.05
C LEU A 19 -8.54 -5.06 -1.56
N PHE A 20 -8.67 -5.29 -0.25
CA PHE A 20 -8.63 -6.63 0.34
C PHE A 20 -9.89 -7.45 0.05
N GLY A 21 -11.02 -6.79 -0.26
CA GLY A 21 -12.27 -7.45 -0.65
C GLY A 21 -12.43 -7.70 -2.15
N ASP A 22 -11.53 -7.19 -3.00
CA ASP A 22 -11.60 -7.41 -4.45
C ASP A 22 -10.95 -8.75 -4.83
N ASN A 23 -11.64 -9.55 -5.65
CA ASN A 23 -11.20 -10.90 -6.02
C ASN A 23 -9.89 -10.97 -6.83
N ILE A 24 -9.45 -9.85 -7.40
CA ILE A 24 -8.19 -9.75 -8.16
C ILE A 24 -7.12 -9.15 -7.24
N VAL A 25 -7.36 -7.96 -6.69
CA VAL A 25 -6.35 -7.23 -5.90
C VAL A 25 -5.97 -7.95 -4.61
N SER A 26 -6.90 -8.70 -4.00
CA SER A 26 -6.62 -9.49 -2.79
C SER A 26 -5.59 -10.61 -2.99
N ARG A 27 -5.30 -11.01 -4.24
CA ARG A 27 -4.27 -12.00 -4.57
C ARG A 27 -2.86 -11.40 -4.62
N ALA A 28 -2.77 -10.09 -4.80
CA ALA A 28 -1.52 -9.36 -4.76
C ALA A 28 -1.01 -9.23 -3.32
N ASN A 29 0.29 -8.93 -3.18
CA ASN A 29 0.86 -8.60 -1.89
C ASN A 29 0.58 -7.12 -1.56
N LEU A 30 -0.30 -6.89 -0.59
CA LEU A 30 -0.73 -5.59 -0.12
C LEU A 30 -0.05 -5.24 1.21
N LEU A 31 0.79 -4.21 1.20
CA LEU A 31 1.45 -3.68 2.40
C LEU A 31 0.92 -2.28 2.71
N THR A 32 0.52 -2.06 3.96
CA THR A 32 0.02 -0.76 4.41
C THR A 32 0.98 -0.17 5.43
N HIS A 33 1.41 1.07 5.23
CA HIS A 33 2.26 1.80 6.16
C HIS A 33 1.68 3.18 6.44
N GLU A 34 1.87 3.70 7.65
CA GLU A 34 1.50 5.08 7.96
C GLU A 34 2.37 6.06 7.18
N ALA A 35 1.75 7.09 6.62
CA ALA A 35 2.49 8.13 5.91
C ALA A 35 3.45 8.91 6.83
N SER A 36 3.17 8.90 8.15
CA SER A 36 3.98 9.54 9.19
C SER A 36 5.43 9.05 9.17
N SER A 37 5.67 7.76 8.95
CA SER A 37 7.00 7.14 8.81
C SER A 37 7.81 7.68 7.62
N PHE A 38 7.13 8.27 6.64
CA PHE A 38 7.73 8.85 5.43
C PHE A 38 7.80 10.38 5.49
N GLY A 39 7.42 10.99 6.61
CA GLY A 39 7.43 12.45 6.79
C GLY A 39 6.17 13.15 6.29
N ARG A 40 5.12 12.39 5.93
CA ARG A 40 3.83 12.93 5.48
C ARG A 40 2.76 12.70 6.55
N GLN A 41 2.13 13.76 7.04
CA GLN A 41 1.07 13.61 8.05
C GLN A 41 -0.30 13.31 7.44
N GLY A 42 -1.14 12.58 8.17
CA GLY A 42 -2.58 12.47 7.87
C GLY A 42 -2.98 11.42 6.82
N GLY A 43 -2.30 10.29 6.73
CA GLY A 43 -2.69 9.23 5.80
C GLY A 43 -1.84 7.96 5.89
N PHE A 44 -2.03 7.11 4.89
CA PHE A 44 -1.36 5.82 4.76
C PHE A 44 -0.90 5.62 3.32
N TYR A 45 0.25 4.96 3.17
CA TYR A 45 0.69 4.40 1.91
C TYR A 45 0.30 2.93 1.83
N ILE A 46 -0.20 2.52 0.66
CA ILE A 46 -0.54 1.14 0.34
C ILE A 46 0.33 0.74 -0.85
N ARG A 47 1.29 -0.14 -0.62
CA ARG A 47 2.06 -0.77 -1.69
C ARG A 47 1.32 -2.01 -2.17
N VAL A 48 1.15 -2.10 -3.48
CA VAL A 48 0.56 -3.26 -4.16
C VAL A 48 1.64 -3.86 -5.03
N LEU A 49 2.08 -5.06 -4.68
CA LEU A 49 3.06 -5.83 -5.44
C LEU A 49 2.35 -7.04 -6.04
N GLY A 50 2.22 -7.04 -7.37
CA GLY A 50 1.40 -8.01 -8.09
C GLY A 50 1.67 -8.01 -9.60
N ASP A 51 0.84 -8.70 -10.35
CA ASP A 51 0.82 -8.62 -11.80
C ASP A 51 0.20 -7.30 -12.31
N GLU A 52 0.19 -7.13 -13.63
CA GLU A 52 -0.31 -5.91 -14.24
C GLU A 52 -1.82 -5.71 -14.03
N ASP A 53 -2.60 -6.79 -14.00
CA ASP A 53 -4.06 -6.73 -13.81
C ASP A 53 -4.42 -6.36 -12.38
N GLU A 54 -3.71 -6.93 -11.40
CA GLU A 54 -3.81 -6.59 -9.98
C GLU A 54 -3.49 -5.12 -9.73
N CYS A 55 -2.37 -4.61 -10.27
CA CYS A 55 -1.98 -3.22 -10.14
C CYS A 55 -3.01 -2.27 -10.80
N LYS A 56 -3.44 -2.56 -12.04
CA LYS A 56 -4.46 -1.75 -12.73
C LYS A 56 -5.77 -1.72 -11.96
N ARG A 57 -6.20 -2.86 -11.43
CA ARG A 57 -7.43 -2.96 -10.65
C ARG A 57 -7.35 -2.15 -9.35
N ALA A 58 -6.22 -2.22 -8.66
CA ALA A 58 -5.98 -1.43 -7.45
C ALA A 58 -6.04 0.09 -7.72
N ILE A 59 -5.47 0.56 -8.84
CA ILE A 59 -5.57 1.97 -9.25
C ILE A 59 -7.04 2.36 -9.49
N VAL A 60 -7.81 1.53 -10.21
CA VAL A 60 -9.22 1.81 -10.48
C VAL A 60 -10.04 1.91 -9.18
N LEU A 61 -9.81 1.01 -8.23
CA LEU A 61 -10.51 1.01 -6.94
C LEU A 61 -10.10 2.19 -6.05
N SER A 62 -8.88 2.70 -6.21
CA SER A 62 -8.34 3.78 -5.40
C SER A 62 -8.69 5.18 -5.90
N LYS A 63 -9.04 5.37 -7.18
CA LYS A 63 -9.35 6.70 -7.78
C LYS A 63 -10.26 7.61 -6.95
N ASP A 64 -11.26 7.05 -6.27
CA ASP A 64 -12.24 7.83 -5.49
C ASP A 64 -11.83 8.07 -4.03
N LEU A 65 -10.78 7.37 -3.55
CA LEU A 65 -10.43 7.30 -2.14
C LEU A 65 -8.98 7.73 -1.85
N GLY A 66 -8.08 7.56 -2.81
CA GLY A 66 -6.66 7.86 -2.73
C GLY A 66 -6.07 8.23 -4.08
N VAL A 67 -4.77 8.47 -4.09
CA VAL A 67 -4.00 8.90 -5.27
C VAL A 67 -2.84 7.94 -5.50
N GLU A 68 -2.56 7.66 -6.76
CA GLU A 68 -1.33 6.94 -7.12
C GLU A 68 -0.13 7.86 -6.91
N VAL A 69 0.89 7.33 -6.23
CA VAL A 69 2.14 8.03 -5.99
C VAL A 69 3.09 7.65 -7.12
N THR A 70 3.53 8.64 -7.88
CA THR A 70 4.39 8.47 -9.06
C THR A 70 5.62 9.38 -8.98
N GLY A 71 6.68 9.06 -9.73
CA GLY A 71 7.90 9.88 -9.79
C GLY A 71 8.82 9.68 -8.57
N GLU A 72 9.55 10.72 -8.19
CA GLU A 72 10.56 10.68 -7.10
C GLU A 72 9.94 10.35 -5.73
N GLU A 73 8.70 10.77 -5.46
CA GLU A 73 7.99 10.42 -4.22
C GLU A 73 7.81 8.89 -4.12
N ARG A 74 7.47 8.23 -5.23
CA ARG A 74 7.31 6.78 -5.28
C ARG A 74 8.60 6.07 -4.94
N GLU A 75 9.72 6.47 -5.54
CA GLU A 75 11.02 5.84 -5.29
C GLU A 75 11.46 6.04 -3.84
N THR A 76 11.25 7.22 -3.28
CA THR A 76 11.56 7.52 -1.88
C THR A 76 10.76 6.63 -0.93
N VAL A 77 9.45 6.50 -1.18
CA VAL A 77 8.56 5.66 -0.37
C VAL A 77 8.93 4.19 -0.54
N LEU A 78 9.18 3.72 -1.76
CA LEU A 78 9.60 2.33 -2.02
C LEU A 78 10.93 1.98 -1.38
N ALA A 79 11.93 2.87 -1.44
CA ALA A 79 13.23 2.66 -0.81
C ALA A 79 13.07 2.45 0.71
N LYS A 80 12.31 3.34 1.37
CA LYS A 80 11.99 3.20 2.79
C LYS A 80 11.16 1.95 3.10
N LEU A 81 10.17 1.63 2.27
CA LEU A 81 9.35 0.42 2.45
C LEU A 81 10.17 -0.86 2.33
N ASN A 82 11.18 -0.88 1.47
CA ASN A 82 12.11 -2.01 1.36
C ASN A 82 13.03 -2.07 2.59
N GLU A 83 13.55 -0.93 3.07
CA GLU A 83 14.34 -0.88 4.32
C GLU A 83 13.55 -1.33 5.56
N GLU A 84 12.26 -0.95 5.68
CA GLU A 84 11.39 -1.35 6.79
C GLU A 84 10.78 -2.76 6.59
N GLY A 85 10.57 -3.18 5.34
CA GLY A 85 10.05 -4.50 4.98
C GLY A 85 11.00 -5.62 5.35
N GLU A 86 12.32 -5.41 5.25
CA GLU A 86 13.32 -6.36 5.74
C GLU A 86 13.26 -6.54 7.26
N ARG A 87 12.91 -5.50 8.02
CA ARG A 87 12.69 -5.61 9.48
C ARG A 87 11.36 -6.27 9.85
N SER A 88 10.34 -6.16 8.99
CA SER A 88 9.01 -6.73 9.26
C SER A 88 8.89 -8.22 8.92
N LEU A 89 9.76 -8.75 8.05
CA LEU A 89 9.90 -10.20 7.82
C LEU A 89 10.37 -10.94 9.09
N GLU A 90 11.08 -10.27 10.00
CA GLU A 90 11.41 -10.81 11.33
C GLU A 90 10.25 -10.70 12.35
N GLY A 91 9.23 -9.85 12.08
CA GLY A 91 8.10 -9.60 12.98
C GLY A 91 6.80 -10.35 12.64
N PHE A 92 6.60 -10.77 11.38
CA PHE A 92 5.41 -11.52 10.96
C PHE A 92 5.41 -13.01 11.32
N GLY A 93 6.46 -13.50 11.99
CA GLY A 93 6.45 -14.79 12.69
C GLY A 93 5.82 -14.75 14.09
N GLY A 94 5.29 -13.60 14.53
CA GLY A 94 4.90 -13.38 15.93
C GLY A 94 3.41 -13.24 16.23
N ILE A 95 2.50 -13.35 15.26
CA ILE A 95 1.05 -13.20 15.50
C ILE A 95 0.26 -14.39 14.94
N PHE A 96 0.68 -15.59 15.34
CA PHE A 96 -0.19 -16.75 15.57
C PHE A 96 0.24 -17.34 16.91
N GLY A 97 -0.31 -16.79 17.98
CA GLY A 97 -0.22 -17.32 19.35
C GLY A 97 -1.62 -17.52 19.90
#